data_AF-A0A7J9FWP7-F1
#
_entry.id   AF-A0A7J9FWP7-F1
#
_cell.length_a   1.000
_cell.length_b   1.000
_cell.length_c   1.000
_cell.angle_alpha   90.00
_cell.angle_beta   90.00
_cell.angle_gamma   90.00
#
_symmetry.space_group_name_H-M   'P 1'
#
loop_
_entity.id
_entity.type
_entity.pdbx_description
1 polymer ?
#
loop_
_entity_poly.entity_id
_entity_poly.type
_entity_poly.pdbx_seq_one_letter_code
_entity_poly.pdbx_strand_id
1 'polypeptide(L)'
;MLRSYVDQPAFTDLHWGMFIPAIKGQGTEEQHEKWLPMAYKMQIIGCYAQTELGHGSNVQGLETTATFDPQTDEFVIHSPTLTSSKWWPGGLGKVSTHAVVYARLITGAQDHGVH
;
A
#
# COMPACT_ATOMS: atom_id res chain seq x y z
N MET A 1 16.01 -3.34 -16.42
CA MET A 1 17.42 -3.38 -16.87
C MET A 1 18.38 -3.47 -15.69
N LEU A 2 18.34 -2.60 -14.67
CA LEU A 2 19.26 -2.71 -13.52
C LEU A 2 19.07 -4.00 -12.70
N ARG A 3 17.81 -4.37 -12.39
CA ARG A 3 17.46 -5.58 -11.62
C ARG A 3 18.10 -6.87 -12.16
N SER A 4 18.12 -7.05 -13.49
CA SER A 4 18.64 -8.25 -14.14
C SER A 4 20.17 -8.37 -14.12
N TYR A 5 20.89 -7.27 -13.87
CA TYR A 5 22.36 -7.29 -13.79
C TYR A 5 22.87 -7.29 -12.35
N VAL A 6 22.14 -6.66 -11.43
CA VAL A 6 22.51 -6.63 -10.00
C VAL A 6 22.15 -7.95 -9.30
N ASP A 7 21.03 -8.59 -9.70
CA ASP A 7 20.56 -9.89 -9.19
C ASP A 7 20.52 -10.02 -7.65
N GLN A 8 20.26 -8.91 -6.97
CA GLN A 8 20.08 -8.88 -5.53
C GLN A 8 18.67 -8.37 -5.20
N PRO A 9 17.80 -9.19 -4.60
CA PRO A 9 16.48 -8.75 -4.15
C PRO A 9 16.59 -7.59 -3.16
N ALA A 10 15.87 -6.50 -3.44
CA ALA A 10 15.96 -5.27 -2.65
C ALA A 10 14.62 -4.52 -2.59
N PHE A 11 14.53 -3.52 -1.71
CA PHE A 11 13.34 -2.67 -1.58
C PHE A 11 13.00 -1.92 -2.88
N THR A 12 14.00 -1.68 -3.74
CA THR A 12 13.84 -1.05 -5.05
C THR A 12 12.94 -1.87 -5.97
N ASP A 13 12.89 -3.20 -5.81
CA ASP A 13 12.00 -4.06 -6.60
C ASP A 13 10.53 -3.72 -6.37
N LEU A 14 10.14 -3.51 -5.11
CA LEU A 14 8.76 -3.15 -4.76
C LEU A 14 8.48 -1.68 -5.02
N HIS A 15 9.46 -0.80 -4.78
CA HIS A 15 9.29 0.62 -5.04
C HIS A 15 8.98 0.92 -6.52
N TRP A 16 9.82 0.41 -7.42
CA TRP A 16 9.67 0.63 -8.86
C TRP A 16 8.64 -0.30 -9.49
N GLY A 17 8.55 -1.55 -9.01
CA GLY A 17 7.73 -2.59 -9.63
C GLY A 17 6.28 -2.63 -9.16
N MET A 18 5.96 -2.09 -7.98
CA MET A 18 4.61 -2.16 -7.41
C MET A 18 4.10 -0.81 -6.90
N PHE A 19 4.86 -0.09 -6.05
CA PHE A 19 4.40 1.17 -5.45
C PHE A 19 4.11 2.26 -6.49
N ILE A 20 5.06 2.55 -7.37
CA ILE A 20 4.86 3.54 -8.45
C ILE A 20 3.76 3.11 -9.43
N PRO A 21 3.73 1.86 -9.94
CA PRO A 21 2.64 1.40 -10.80
C PRO A 21 1.26 1.43 -10.14
N ALA A 22 1.15 1.12 -8.84
CA ALA A 22 -0.11 1.20 -8.10
C ALA A 22 -0.63 2.64 -8.07
N ILE A 23 0.22 3.61 -7.73
CA ILE A 23 -0.14 5.03 -7.77
C ILE A 23 -0.59 5.43 -9.18
N LYS A 24 0.15 5.06 -10.23
CA LYS A 24 -0.21 5.40 -11.62
C LYS A 24 -1.55 4.81 -12.08
N GLY A 25 -1.83 3.58 -11.68
CA GLY A 25 -2.97 2.82 -12.18
C GLY A 25 -4.26 3.11 -11.43
N GLN A 26 -4.16 3.62 -10.20
CA GLN A 26 -5.30 3.76 -9.28
C GLN A 26 -5.45 5.18 -8.74
N GLY A 27 -4.42 6.02 -8.88
CA GLY A 27 -4.44 7.41 -8.43
C GLY A 27 -5.16 8.34 -9.40
N THR A 28 -5.61 9.47 -8.86
CA THR A 28 -6.09 10.61 -9.66
C THR A 28 -4.92 11.41 -10.23
N GLU A 29 -5.20 12.30 -11.18
CA GLU A 29 -4.19 13.19 -11.76
C GLU A 29 -3.50 14.06 -10.69
N GLU A 30 -4.27 14.64 -9.76
CA GLU A 30 -3.71 15.41 -8.63
C GLU A 30 -2.79 14.55 -7.73
N GLN A 31 -3.19 13.30 -7.47
CA GLN A 31 -2.35 12.37 -6.70
C GLN A 31 -1.08 12.00 -7.47
N HIS A 32 -1.15 11.87 -8.79
CA HIS A 32 0.03 11.63 -9.63
C HIS A 32 1.02 12.79 -9.51
N GLU A 33 0.55 14.03 -9.66
CA GLU A 33 1.36 15.24 -9.58
C GLU A 33 2.05 15.39 -8.23
N LYS A 34 1.38 15.00 -7.14
CA LYS A 34 1.96 15.01 -5.80
C LYS A 34 2.97 13.89 -5.59
N TRP A 35 2.55 12.63 -5.75
CA TRP A 35 3.29 11.48 -5.23
C TRP A 35 4.35 10.94 -6.18
N LEU A 36 4.08 10.92 -7.48
CA LEU A 36 4.99 10.31 -8.45
C LEU A 36 6.33 11.06 -8.54
N PRO A 37 6.39 12.41 -8.59
CA PRO A 37 7.67 13.11 -8.63
C PRO A 37 8.54 12.82 -7.41
N MET A 38 7.95 12.72 -6.21
CA MET A 38 8.68 12.37 -4.99
C MET A 38 9.21 10.94 -5.03
N ALA A 39 8.40 10.00 -5.52
CA ALA A 39 8.80 8.59 -5.67
C ALA A 39 9.92 8.44 -6.71
N TYR A 40 9.79 9.04 -7.90
CA TYR A 40 10.81 8.98 -8.94
C TYR A 40 12.17 9.58 -8.53
N LYS A 41 12.13 10.62 -7.70
CA LYS A 41 13.33 11.27 -7.17
C LYS A 41 13.86 10.58 -5.91
N MET A 42 13.27 9.46 -5.50
CA MET A 42 13.60 8.72 -4.27
C MET A 42 13.52 9.59 -3.00
N GLN A 43 12.72 10.65 -3.02
CA GLN A 43 12.43 11.49 -1.85
C GLN A 43 11.52 10.75 -0.85
N ILE A 44 10.71 9.83 -1.37
CA ILE A 44 9.99 8.83 -0.59
C ILE A 44 10.32 7.44 -1.12
N ILE A 45 10.38 6.46 -0.21
CA ILE A 45 10.57 5.06 -0.57
C ILE A 45 9.29 4.32 -0.19
N GLY A 46 8.53 3.91 -1.19
CA GLY A 46 7.28 3.18 -1.01
C GLY A 46 7.40 1.66 -1.13
N CYS A 47 6.50 0.93 -0.46
CA CYS A 47 6.22 -0.49 -0.69
C CYS A 47 4.73 -0.73 -0.95
N TYR A 48 4.37 -1.99 -1.23
CA TYR A 48 3.02 -2.42 -1.56
C TYR A 48 2.49 -3.39 -0.49
N ALA A 49 1.64 -2.88 0.40
CA ALA A 49 1.19 -3.56 1.61
C ALA A 49 -0.23 -4.12 1.44
N GLN A 50 -0.33 -5.22 0.69
CA GLN A 50 -1.59 -5.92 0.45
C GLN A 50 -1.76 -7.12 1.38
N THR A 51 -0.88 -8.11 1.28
CA THR A 51 -0.94 -9.37 2.01
C THR A 51 -0.94 -9.17 3.53
N GLU A 52 -1.78 -9.95 4.18
CA GLU A 52 -1.91 -10.06 5.64
C GLU A 52 -1.49 -11.44 6.11
N LEU A 53 -1.26 -11.58 7.42
CA LEU A 53 -0.94 -12.87 8.03
C LEU A 53 -2.04 -13.93 7.75
N GLY A 54 -3.31 -13.53 7.80
CA GLY A 54 -4.45 -14.41 7.51
C GLY A 54 -4.79 -14.58 6.03
N HIS A 55 -4.39 -13.62 5.18
CA HIS A 55 -4.92 -13.50 3.81
C HIS A 55 -3.84 -13.07 2.80
N GLY A 56 -3.49 -13.97 1.87
CA GLY A 56 -2.63 -13.69 0.72
C GLY A 56 -3.32 -13.90 -0.61
N SER A 57 -3.64 -15.15 -0.95
CA SER A 57 -4.34 -15.47 -2.21
C SER A 57 -5.78 -14.94 -2.24
N ASN A 58 -6.49 -14.97 -1.12
CA ASN A 58 -7.84 -14.44 -1.01
C ASN A 58 -7.83 -12.96 -0.58
N VAL A 59 -7.61 -12.07 -1.55
CA VAL A 59 -7.57 -10.62 -1.32
C VAL A 59 -8.90 -10.09 -0.78
N GLN A 60 -10.03 -10.64 -1.23
CA GLN A 60 -11.35 -10.19 -0.76
C GLN A 60 -11.58 -10.47 0.74
N GLY A 61 -10.74 -11.32 1.34
CA GLY A 61 -10.76 -11.64 2.76
C GLY A 61 -9.91 -10.73 3.64
N LEU A 62 -9.21 -9.71 3.11
CA LEU A 62 -8.41 -8.79 3.93
C LEU A 62 -9.24 -8.20 5.08
N GLU A 63 -8.61 -8.06 6.24
CA GLU A 63 -9.21 -7.65 7.51
C GLU A 63 -8.84 -6.20 7.90
N THR A 64 -7.71 -5.67 7.42
CA THR A 64 -7.35 -4.25 7.66
C THR A 64 -8.50 -3.36 7.19
N THR A 65 -8.90 -2.38 7.99
CA THR A 65 -9.98 -1.45 7.64
C THR A 65 -9.44 -0.05 7.37
N ALA A 66 -10.13 0.67 6.48
CA ALA A 66 -9.99 2.09 6.25
C ALA A 66 -11.37 2.74 6.44
N THR A 67 -11.61 3.26 7.64
CA THR A 67 -12.92 3.84 8.00
C THR A 67 -12.88 5.35 7.84
N PHE A 68 -13.79 5.91 7.04
CA PHE A 68 -13.88 7.36 6.85
C PHE A 68 -14.47 8.05 8.08
N ASP A 69 -13.77 9.04 8.63
CA ASP A 69 -14.25 9.92 9.70
C ASP A 69 -14.69 11.28 9.10
N PRO A 70 -16.01 11.56 9.04
CA PRO A 70 -16.51 12.81 8.49
C PRO A 70 -16.23 14.03 9.36
N GLN A 71 -15.81 13.87 10.63
CA GLN A 71 -15.49 14.99 11.51
C GLN A 71 -14.13 15.59 11.18
N THR A 72 -13.18 14.77 10.74
CA THR A 72 -11.82 15.19 10.40
C THR A 72 -11.52 15.18 8.91
N ASP A 73 -12.40 14.59 8.09
CA ASP A 73 -12.17 14.34 6.65
C ASP A 73 -10.95 13.44 6.40
N GLU A 74 -10.80 12.41 7.23
CA GLU A 74 -9.66 11.49 7.20
C GLU A 74 -10.10 10.02 7.18
N PHE A 75 -9.19 9.13 6.76
CA PHE A 75 -9.36 7.68 6.91
C PHE A 75 -8.60 7.17 8.13
N VAL A 76 -9.30 6.47 9.02
CA VAL A 76 -8.70 5.73 10.13
C VAL A 76 -8.31 4.33 9.64
N ILE A 77 -7.01 4.10 9.51
CA ILE A 77 -6.47 2.78 9.16
C ILE A 77 -6.28 1.95 10.43
N HIS A 78 -6.88 0.76 10.47
CA HIS A 78 -6.82 -0.10 11.65
C HIS A 78 -6.59 -1.57 11.30
N SER A 79 -5.74 -2.23 12.07
CA SER A 79 -5.52 -3.68 12.06
C SER A 79 -6.25 -4.30 13.26
N PRO A 80 -7.51 -4.75 13.10
CA PRO A 80 -8.37 -5.15 14.23
C PRO A 80 -7.93 -6.42 14.95
N THR A 81 -7.17 -7.28 14.27
CA THR A 81 -6.76 -8.60 14.75
C THR A 81 -5.28 -8.83 14.47
N LEU A 82 -4.67 -9.81 15.13
CA LEU A 82 -3.30 -10.22 14.80
C LEU A 82 -3.19 -10.68 13.34
N THR A 83 -4.20 -11.39 12.83
CA THR A 83 -4.24 -11.92 11.46
C THR A 83 -4.35 -10.82 10.40
N SER A 84 -4.89 -9.66 10.75
CA SER A 84 -4.93 -8.47 9.89
C SER A 84 -3.59 -7.74 9.73
N SER A 85 -2.53 -8.17 10.45
CA SER A 85 -1.21 -7.56 10.32
C SER A 85 -0.66 -7.75 8.91
N LYS A 86 -0.21 -6.67 8.26
CA LYS A 86 0.46 -6.76 6.96
C LYS A 86 1.73 -7.62 7.06
N TRP A 87 1.83 -8.62 6.20
CA TRP A 87 2.86 -9.66 6.29
C TRP A 87 3.34 -10.07 4.90
N TRP A 88 4.67 -10.15 4.72
CA TRP A 88 5.43 -10.31 3.45
C TRP A 88 5.86 -9.08 2.63
N PRO A 89 5.27 -7.86 2.71
CA PRO A 89 5.65 -6.76 1.83
C PRO A 89 7.16 -6.46 1.81
N GLY A 90 7.78 -6.65 0.64
CA GLY A 90 9.21 -6.35 0.45
C GLY A 90 9.51 -4.87 0.70
N GLY A 91 10.59 -4.58 1.42
CA GLY A 91 10.98 -3.21 1.80
C GLY A 91 10.27 -2.64 3.04
N LEU A 92 9.09 -3.17 3.42
CA LEU A 92 8.30 -2.67 4.55
C LEU A 92 9.02 -2.81 5.90
N GLY A 93 9.79 -3.88 6.09
CA GLY A 93 10.35 -4.18 7.41
C GLY A 93 11.26 -3.09 7.99
N LYS A 94 12.02 -2.38 7.14
CA LYS A 94 13.05 -1.41 7.59
C LYS A 94 13.35 -0.23 6.65
N VAL A 95 12.93 -0.26 5.38
CA VAL A 95 13.42 0.73 4.40
C VAL A 95 12.34 1.72 3.98
N SER A 96 11.16 1.22 3.65
CA SER A 96 10.10 2.06 3.10
C SER A 96 9.63 3.09 4.12
N THR A 97 9.55 4.35 3.70
CA THR A 97 8.99 5.46 4.48
C THR A 97 7.49 5.61 4.27
N HIS A 98 6.96 5.08 3.17
CA HIS A 98 5.54 5.11 2.81
C HIS A 98 5.10 3.74 2.28
N ALA A 99 3.80 3.51 2.21
CA ALA A 99 3.23 2.30 1.61
C ALA A 99 1.88 2.62 0.94
N VAL A 100 1.56 1.90 -0.13
CA VAL A 100 0.17 1.74 -0.56
C VAL A 100 -0.41 0.57 0.23
N VAL A 101 -1.39 0.84 1.09
CA VAL A 101 -2.03 -0.14 1.96
C VAL A 101 -3.38 -0.50 1.38
N TYR A 102 -3.64 -1.80 1.18
CA TYR A 102 -4.96 -2.27 0.78
C TYR A 102 -5.78 -2.63 2.01
N ALA A 103 -7.01 -2.11 2.07
CA ALA A 103 -7.88 -2.27 3.23
C ALA A 103 -9.36 -2.30 2.81
N ARG A 104 -10.22 -2.77 3.71
CA ARG A 104 -11.66 -2.70 3.54
C ARG A 104 -12.12 -1.25 3.72
N LEU A 105 -12.66 -0.65 2.67
CA LEU A 105 -13.21 0.70 2.73
C LEU A 105 -14.55 0.68 3.46
N ILE A 106 -14.63 1.41 4.57
CA ILE A 106 -15.85 1.56 5.35
C ILE A 106 -16.26 3.02 5.35
N THR A 107 -17.46 3.31 4.83
CA THR A 107 -18.05 4.65 4.90
C THR A 107 -19.47 4.55 5.47
N GLY A 108 -19.77 5.36 6.50
CA GLY A 108 -20.99 5.19 7.29
C GLY A 108 -21.08 3.78 7.89
N ALA A 109 -22.14 3.05 7.56
CA ALA A 109 -22.37 1.68 8.03
C ALA A 109 -22.08 0.60 6.97
N GLN A 110 -21.46 0.98 5.84
CA GLN A 110 -21.28 0.10 4.69
C GLN A 110 -19.81 -0.23 4.43
N ASP A 111 -19.56 -1.51 4.15
CA ASP A 111 -18.30 -2.06 3.68
C ASP A 111 -18.33 -2.14 2.14
N HIS A 112 -17.38 -1.48 1.49
CA HIS A 112 -17.29 -1.39 0.02
C HIS A 112 -16.24 -2.35 -0.57
N GLY A 113 -15.66 -3.22 0.25
CA GLY A 113 -14.60 -4.13 -0.18
C GLY A 113 -13.22 -3.47 -0.22
N VAL A 114 -12.28 -4.18 -0.82
CA VAL A 114 -10.86 -3.80 -0.82
C VAL A 114 -10.60 -2.65 -1.77
N HIS A 115 -9.97 -1.60 -1.23
CA HIS A 115 -9.44 -0.45 -1.95
C HIS A 115 -7.94 -0.30 -1.65
#